data_AF-C6IXL2-F1
#
_entry.id   AF-C6IXL2-F1
#
_cell.length_a   1.000
_cell.length_b   1.000
_cell.length_c   1.000
_cell.angle_alpha   90.00
_cell.angle_beta   90.00
_cell.angle_gamma   90.00
#
_symmetry.space_group_name_H-M   'P 1'
#
loop_
_entity.id
_entity.type
_entity.pdbx_description
1 polymer ?
#
loop_
_entity_poly.entity_id
_entity_poly.type
_entity_poly.pdbx_seq_one_letter_code
_entity_poly.pdbx_strand_id
1 'polypeptide(L)'
;MEDQWMQWITLDSLPDQYREIAEEIGIENFLKLVKLYGGDELYLPNYDFFIRPVRNQMIREEYNGFNRHELARKYKLNERTIRQIVKDVG
;
A
#
# COMPACT_ATOMS: atom_id res chain seq x y z
N MET A 1 14.17 -16.38 -22.61
CA MET A 1 15.41 -15.94 -23.29
C MET A 1 16.06 -14.78 -22.55
N GLU A 2 15.27 -13.85 -22.00
CA GLU A 2 15.78 -12.74 -21.14
C GLU A 2 16.31 -13.19 -19.77
N ASP A 3 15.80 -14.30 -19.23
CA ASP A 3 16.13 -14.78 -17.87
C ASP A 3 17.60 -15.17 -17.70
N GLN A 4 18.33 -15.41 -18.80
CA GLN A 4 19.74 -15.80 -18.79
C GLN A 4 20.65 -14.76 -18.11
N TRP A 5 20.25 -13.48 -18.14
CA TRP A 5 21.03 -12.38 -17.60
C TRP A 5 20.59 -11.96 -16.20
N MET A 6 19.37 -12.33 -15.77
CA MET A 6 18.84 -11.96 -14.46
C MET A 6 19.70 -12.47 -13.30
N GLN A 7 20.27 -13.67 -13.45
CA GLN A 7 21.16 -14.29 -12.45
C GLN A 7 22.44 -13.48 -12.17
N TRP A 8 22.81 -12.55 -13.05
CA TRP A 8 24.01 -11.71 -12.91
C TRP A 8 23.71 -10.33 -12.34
N ILE A 9 22.43 -9.96 -12.19
CA ILE A 9 22.03 -8.69 -11.61
C ILE A 9 22.12 -8.80 -10.10
N THR A 10 22.95 -7.95 -9.50
CA THR A 10 23.13 -7.85 -8.05
C THR A 10 22.66 -6.49 -7.53
N LEU A 11 22.38 -6.39 -6.23
CA LEU A 11 22.01 -5.12 -5.59
C LEU A 11 23.07 -4.05 -5.82
N ASP A 12 24.35 -4.42 -5.77
CA ASP A 12 25.48 -3.51 -5.98
C ASP A 12 25.50 -2.92 -7.39
N SER A 13 24.99 -3.66 -8.38
CA SER A 13 24.91 -3.20 -9.77
C SER A 13 23.78 -2.20 -10.04
N LEU A 14 22.83 -2.06 -9.10
CA LEU A 14 21.71 -1.13 -9.22
C LEU A 14 22.10 0.27 -8.71
N PRO A 15 21.66 1.35 -9.38
CA PRO A 15 21.68 2.70 -8.81
C PRO A 15 20.93 2.75 -7.47
N ASP A 16 21.37 3.62 -6.55
CA ASP A 16 20.90 3.64 -5.16
C ASP A 16 19.37 3.70 -5.01
N GLN A 17 18.70 4.55 -5.81
CA GLN A 17 17.24 4.68 -5.81
C GLN A 17 16.49 3.39 -6.16
N TYR A 18 17.11 2.50 -6.95
CA TYR A 18 16.54 1.20 -7.33
C TYR A 18 17.01 0.09 -6.40
N ARG A 19 18.20 0.24 -5.82
CA ARG A 19 18.73 -0.67 -4.81
C ARG A 19 17.83 -0.73 -3.59
N GLU A 20 17.41 0.42 -3.05
CA GLU A 20 16.53 0.47 -1.88
C GLU A 20 15.21 -0.29 -2.12
N ILE A 21 14.62 -0.13 -3.31
CA ILE A 21 13.41 -0.85 -3.70
C ILE A 21 13.70 -2.36 -3.82
N ALA A 22 14.76 -2.73 -4.53
CA ALA A 22 15.13 -4.12 -4.76
C ALA A 22 15.59 -4.85 -3.49
N GLU A 23 16.14 -4.15 -2.50
CA GLU A 23 16.45 -4.67 -1.16
C GLU A 23 15.15 -5.02 -0.41
N GLU A 24 14.14 -4.16 -0.48
CA GLU A 24 12.88 -4.36 0.24
C GLU A 24 12.02 -5.48 -0.37
N ILE A 25 11.92 -5.55 -1.71
CA ILE A 25 11.00 -6.50 -2.39
C ILE A 25 11.71 -7.70 -3.04
N GLY A 26 13.04 -7.67 -3.10
CA GLY A 26 13.89 -8.63 -3.81
C GLY A 26 14.11 -8.25 -5.29
N ILE A 27 15.33 -8.51 -5.78
CA ILE A 27 15.75 -8.21 -7.18
C ILE A 27 14.78 -8.79 -8.20
N GLU A 28 14.32 -10.04 -8.01
CA GLU A 28 13.41 -10.69 -8.96
C GLU A 28 12.08 -9.93 -9.09
N ASN A 29 11.49 -9.50 -7.97
CA ASN A 29 10.24 -8.74 -7.98
C ASN A 29 10.43 -7.33 -8.52
N PHE A 30 11.57 -6.70 -8.22
CA PHE A 30 11.94 -5.42 -8.82
C PHE A 30 12.04 -5.52 -10.36
N LEU A 31 12.71 -6.54 -10.90
CA LEU A 31 12.80 -6.74 -12.33
C LEU A 31 11.43 -7.04 -12.97
N LYS A 32 10.54 -7.77 -12.30
CA LYS A 32 9.15 -7.93 -12.75
C LYS A 32 8.40 -6.60 -12.80
N LEU A 33 8.59 -5.73 -11.79
CA LEU A 33 8.00 -4.39 -11.76
C LEU A 33 8.51 -3.52 -12.92
N VAL A 34 9.83 -3.50 -13.13
CA VAL A 34 10.46 -2.76 -14.25
C VAL A 34 10.01 -3.33 -15.60
N LYS A 35 9.83 -4.64 -15.73
CA LYS A 35 9.31 -5.23 -16.97
C LYS A 35 7.85 -4.84 -17.23
N LEU A 36 7.06 -4.64 -16.18
CA LEU A 36 5.65 -4.32 -16.28
C LEU A 36 5.41 -2.83 -16.59
N TYR A 37 6.21 -1.93 -16.01
CA TYR A 37 5.98 -0.48 -16.07
C TYR A 37 7.17 0.34 -16.58
N GLY A 38 8.29 -0.30 -16.91
CA GLY A 38 9.49 0.39 -17.37
C GLY A 38 9.27 1.08 -18.70
N GLY A 39 9.49 2.39 -18.73
CA GLY A 39 9.23 3.25 -19.90
C GLY A 39 7.92 4.03 -19.81
N ASP A 40 7.02 3.68 -18.89
CA ASP A 40 5.80 4.43 -18.59
C ASP A 40 5.97 5.34 -17.37
N GLU A 41 5.23 6.45 -17.33
CA GLU A 41 5.13 7.31 -16.15
C GLU A 41 4.08 6.73 -15.18
N LEU A 42 4.48 5.71 -14.40
CA LEU A 42 3.62 5.15 -13.36
C LEU A 42 3.62 6.06 -12.12
N TYR A 43 2.49 6.70 -11.86
CA TYR A 43 2.27 7.35 -10.57
C TYR A 43 2.11 6.31 -9.46
N LEU A 44 2.95 6.39 -8.42
CA LEU A 44 2.80 5.63 -7.18
C LEU A 44 2.12 6.51 -6.12
N PRO A 45 0.84 6.23 -5.78
CA PRO A 45 0.16 6.94 -4.70
C PRO A 45 0.85 6.71 -3.35
N ASN A 46 0.58 7.59 -2.39
CA ASN A 46 1.01 7.33 -1.02
C ASN A 46 0.36 6.06 -0.45
N TYR A 47 1.03 5.45 0.52
CA TYR A 47 0.56 4.25 1.22
C TYR A 47 -0.90 4.39 1.73
N ASP A 48 -1.21 5.56 2.27
CA ASP A 48 -2.53 5.92 2.79
C ASP A 48 -3.66 5.77 1.77
N PHE A 49 -3.39 6.02 0.48
CA PHE A 49 -4.37 5.90 -0.60
C PHE A 49 -4.98 4.50 -0.66
N PHE A 50 -4.17 3.46 -0.48
CA PHE A 50 -4.60 2.07 -0.55
C PHE A 50 -5.19 1.57 0.79
N ILE A 51 -4.66 2.05 1.91
CA ILE A 51 -5.10 1.58 3.23
C ILE A 51 -6.41 2.21 3.68
N ARG A 52 -6.65 3.48 3.36
CA ARG A 52 -7.85 4.21 3.82
C ARG A 52 -9.16 3.56 3.39
N PRO A 53 -9.36 3.12 2.14
CA PRO A 53 -10.59 2.44 1.73
C PRO A 53 -10.83 1.15 2.52
N VAL A 54 -9.81 0.31 2.67
CA VAL A 54 -9.90 -0.96 3.40
C VAL A 54 -10.21 -0.71 4.88
N ARG A 55 -9.48 0.20 5.53
CA ARG A 55 -9.74 0.58 6.93
C ARG A 55 -11.16 1.10 7.11
N ASN A 56 -11.63 1.98 6.21
CA ASN A 56 -12.97 2.52 6.30
C ASN A 56 -14.03 1.43 6.12
N GLN A 57 -13.81 0.44 5.26
CA GLN A 57 -14.69 -0.72 5.11
C GLN A 57 -14.76 -1.52 6.42
N MET A 58 -13.63 -1.83 7.03
CA MET A 58 -13.57 -2.55 8.31
C MET A 58 -14.31 -1.78 9.43
N ILE A 59 -14.14 -0.45 9.50
CA ILE A 59 -14.87 0.40 10.44
C ILE A 59 -16.39 0.28 10.25
N ARG A 60 -16.87 0.19 9.01
CA ARG A 60 -18.30 0.04 8.71
C ARG A 60 -18.82 -1.33 9.13
N GLU A 61 -18.07 -2.39 8.86
CA GLU A 61 -18.43 -3.76 9.24
C GLU A 61 -18.47 -3.96 10.77
N GLU A 62 -17.57 -3.30 11.50
CA GLU A 62 -17.53 -3.35 12.97
C GLU A 62 -18.50 -2.40 13.66
N TYR A 63 -19.16 -1.50 12.91
CA TYR A 63 -20.04 -0.51 13.49
C TYR A 63 -21.38 -1.12 13.91
N ASN A 64 -21.75 -0.93 15.17
CA ASN A 64 -22.98 -1.51 15.75
C ASN A 64 -24.05 -0.46 16.11
N GLY A 65 -23.94 0.77 15.58
CA GLY A 65 -24.84 1.88 15.87
C GLY A 65 -24.42 2.77 17.04
N PHE A 66 -23.69 2.22 18.02
CA PHE A 66 -23.38 2.91 19.27
C PHE A 66 -21.87 2.99 19.60
N ASN A 67 -21.03 2.13 19.01
CA ASN A 67 -19.61 1.99 19.34
C ASN A 67 -18.64 3.00 18.66
N ARG A 68 -19.09 4.21 18.30
CA ARG A 68 -18.24 5.20 17.58
C ARG A 68 -16.97 5.58 18.36
N HIS A 69 -17.07 5.73 19.68
CA HIS A 69 -15.94 6.09 20.54
C HIS A 69 -14.92 4.94 20.65
N GLU A 70 -15.37 3.68 20.66
CA GLU A 70 -14.49 2.50 20.66
C GLU A 70 -13.72 2.39 19.33
N LEU A 71 -14.43 2.55 18.20
CA LEU A 71 -13.82 2.54 16.87
C LEU A 71 -12.80 3.68 16.70
N ALA A 72 -13.09 4.86 17.23
CA ALA A 72 -12.16 6.00 17.23
C ALA A 72 -10.83 5.64 17.91
N ARG A 73 -10.88 4.98 19.07
CA ARG A 73 -9.68 4.51 19.78
C ARG A 73 -8.97 3.39 19.03
N LYS A 74 -9.70 2.37 18.58
CA LYS A 74 -9.14 1.19 17.88
C LYS A 74 -8.37 1.59 16.62
N TYR A 75 -8.96 2.47 15.80
CA TYR A 75 -8.36 2.90 14.54
C TYR A 75 -7.51 4.17 14.66
N LYS A 76 -7.33 4.71 15.88
CA LYS A 76 -6.61 5.96 16.15
C LYS A 76 -7.12 7.13 15.31
N LEU A 77 -8.45 7.26 15.21
CA LEU A 77 -9.14 8.32 14.49
C LEU A 77 -9.93 9.18 15.47
N ASN A 78 -10.25 10.40 15.06
CA ASN A 78 -11.20 11.22 15.83
C ASN A 78 -12.65 10.75 15.56
N GLU A 79 -13.54 11.05 16.51
CA GLU A 79 -14.95 10.65 16.40
C GLU A 79 -15.68 11.28 15.22
N ARG A 80 -15.27 12.47 14.76
CA ARG A 80 -15.84 13.13 13.58
C ARG A 80 -15.58 12.31 12.32
N THR A 81 -14.37 11.79 12.16
CA THR A 81 -13.99 10.91 11.04
C THR A 81 -14.75 9.60 11.09
N ILE A 82 -14.85 8.98 12.28
CA ILE A 82 -15.66 7.75 12.44
C ILE A 82 -17.12 8.02 12.05
N ARG A 83 -17.72 9.10 12.56
CA ARG A 83 -19.09 9.51 12.20
C ARG A 83 -19.28 9.69 10.70
N GLN A 84 -18.30 10.26 10.01
CA GLN A 84 -18.36 10.43 8.56
C GLN A 84 -18.25 9.10 7.80
N ILE A 85 -17.42 8.16 8.29
CA ILE A 85 -17.23 6.85 7.66
C ILE A 85 -18.48 5.99 7.77
N VAL A 86 -19.15 6.00 8.94
CA VAL A 86 -20.32 5.16 9.23
C VAL A 86 -21.66 5.82 8.87
N LYS A 87 -21.64 7.02 8.29
CA LYS A 87 -22.84 7.82 7.99
C LYS A 87 -23.89 7.04 7.19
N ASP A 88 -23.42 6.19 6.26
CA ASP A 88 -24.28 5.44 5.33
C ASP A 88 -24.58 4.01 5.81
N VAL A 89 -24.07 3.62 6.99
CA VAL A 89 -24.25 2.28 7.59
C VAL A 89 -25.44 2.23 8.58
N GLY A 90 -26.00 3.40 8.90
CA GLY A 90 -27.00 3.65 9.94
C GLY A 90 -27.96 2.50 10.22
#